data_AF-A0AB40CGC6-F1
#
_entry.id   AF-A0AB40CGC6-F1
#
_cell.length_a   1.000
_cell.length_b   1.000
_cell.length_c   1.000
_cell.angle_alpha   90.00
_cell.angle_beta   90.00
_cell.angle_gamma   90.00
#
_symmetry.space_group_name_H-M   'P 1'
#
loop_
_entity.id
_entity.type
_entity.pdbx_description
1 polymer ?
#
loop_
_entity_poly.entity_id
_entity_poly.type
_entity_poly.pdbx_seq_one_letter_code
_entity_poly.pdbx_strand_id
1 'polypeptide(L)'
;MASMAARAATTAAAAVRAVARAAPASAGRELHVQTQPPVQQQQYPWKEKLERFKGELSKGVWGYWHLGAWKPLALSARKRARLRKEVLLAGEDWPYDPARKEMRKKRKGHKCDRVAAEKRAVTAELMKKMPQMLLDYKKRRWEKKMKEEESKKDDD
;
A
#
# COMPACT_ATOMS: atom_id res chain seq x y z
N MET A 1 -5.91 -45.64 30.61
CA MET A 1 -4.89 -46.50 29.98
C MET A 1 -4.15 -45.68 28.94
N ALA A 2 -2.85 -45.58 29.12
CA ALA A 2 -1.91 -44.81 28.32
C ALA A 2 -1.60 -45.50 26.98
N SER A 3 -1.30 -44.70 25.95
CA SER A 3 -0.36 -45.04 24.87
C SER A 3 -0.28 -43.80 23.95
N MET A 4 0.64 -42.87 24.19
CA MET A 4 1.98 -42.85 23.58
C MET A 4 1.98 -43.07 22.05
N ALA A 5 2.22 -41.99 21.32
CA ALA A 5 2.89 -42.03 20.01
C ALA A 5 3.70 -40.72 19.84
N ALA A 6 4.82 -40.65 20.56
CA ALA A 6 5.92 -39.74 20.28
C ALA A 6 6.99 -40.52 19.50
N ARG A 7 7.49 -39.94 18.40
CA ARG A 7 8.77 -40.19 17.68
C ARG A 7 8.60 -39.61 16.26
N ALA A 8 9.52 -38.90 15.63
CA ALA A 8 10.97 -38.93 15.77
C ALA A 8 11.60 -37.57 15.41
N ALA A 9 12.65 -37.22 16.14
CA ALA A 9 13.66 -36.24 15.76
C ALA A 9 14.94 -37.01 15.42
N THR A 10 15.54 -36.76 14.25
CA THR A 10 16.95 -37.01 13.94
C THR A 10 17.27 -36.40 12.57
N THR A 11 18.04 -35.30 12.55
CA THR A 11 19.44 -35.20 12.07
C THR A 11 19.61 -34.91 10.57
N ALA A 12 20.07 -33.69 10.27
CA ALA A 12 21.09 -33.45 9.25
C ALA A 12 21.73 -32.07 9.51
N ALA A 13 22.74 -32.06 10.36
CA ALA A 13 23.77 -31.02 10.37
C ALA A 13 24.79 -31.34 9.27
N ALA A 14 25.20 -30.32 8.51
CA ALA A 14 26.53 -30.15 7.88
C ALA A 14 26.40 -29.44 6.52
N ALA A 15 26.89 -28.21 6.44
CA ALA A 15 27.89 -27.80 5.44
C ALA A 15 28.27 -26.34 5.67
N VAL A 16 29.35 -26.18 6.43
CA VAL A 16 30.17 -24.97 6.50
C VAL A 16 30.84 -24.77 5.14
N ARG A 17 30.73 -23.57 4.55
CA ARG A 17 31.82 -23.01 3.74
C ARG A 17 31.75 -21.48 3.71
N ALA A 18 32.37 -20.89 4.73
CA ALA A 18 32.84 -19.52 4.67
C ALA A 18 33.96 -19.42 3.64
N VAL A 19 33.77 -18.63 2.59
CA VAL A 19 34.87 -18.17 1.73
C VAL A 19 35.30 -16.81 2.27
N ALA A 20 36.29 -16.85 3.16
CA ALA A 20 37.05 -15.68 3.54
C ALA A 20 37.94 -15.30 2.35
N ARG A 21 37.60 -14.21 1.65
CA ARG A 21 38.48 -13.62 0.65
C ARG A 21 39.34 -12.57 1.34
N ALA A 22 40.64 -12.85 1.37
CA ALA A 22 41.69 -12.01 1.92
C ALA A 22 41.67 -10.60 1.34
N ALA A 23 41.76 -9.60 2.23
CA ALA A 23 42.04 -8.22 1.89
C ALA A 23 43.55 -8.04 1.67
N PRO A 24 44.00 -7.29 0.64
CA PRO A 24 45.38 -6.84 0.57
C PRO A 24 45.59 -5.60 1.46
N ALA A 25 46.71 -5.62 2.17
CA ALA A 25 47.18 -4.56 3.04
C ALA A 25 47.78 -3.37 2.26
N SER A 26 47.80 -2.23 2.96
CA SER A 26 48.63 -1.03 2.82
C SER A 26 48.43 -0.11 1.61
N ALA A 27 47.82 1.05 1.88
CA ALA A 27 48.36 2.34 1.46
C ALA A 27 47.95 3.39 2.51
N GLY A 28 48.95 4.05 3.10
CA GLY A 28 48.80 4.98 4.21
C GLY A 28 47.80 6.10 3.91
N ARG A 29 46.84 6.27 4.81
CA ARG A 29 46.11 7.52 4.94
C ARG A 29 46.32 7.98 6.37
N GLU A 30 47.22 8.95 6.54
CA GLU A 30 47.38 9.64 7.81
C GLU A 30 46.00 10.12 8.27
N LEU A 31 45.51 9.53 9.36
CA LEU A 31 44.34 10.02 10.04
C LEU A 31 44.76 11.30 10.73
N HIS A 32 44.52 12.42 10.06
CA HIS A 32 44.48 13.72 10.71
C HIS A 32 43.39 13.64 11.78
N VAL A 33 43.79 13.31 13.02
CA VAL A 33 42.95 13.40 14.21
C VAL A 33 42.66 14.88 14.39
N GLN A 34 41.54 15.33 13.81
CA GLN A 34 40.95 16.60 14.18
C GLN A 34 40.43 16.42 15.60
N THR A 35 41.26 16.78 16.57
CA THR A 35 40.82 17.05 17.92
C THR A 35 39.82 18.21 17.82
N GLN A 36 38.53 17.88 17.87
CA GLN A 36 37.47 18.88 17.91
C GLN A 36 37.72 19.77 19.14
N PRO A 37 37.68 21.10 19.01
CA PRO A 37 37.74 21.98 20.18
C PRO A 37 36.56 21.64 21.11
N PRO A 38 36.71 21.84 22.43
CA PRO A 38 35.64 21.55 23.38
C PRO A 38 34.41 22.38 22.99
N VAL A 39 33.31 21.69 22.69
CA VAL A 39 31.98 22.27 22.47
C VAL A 39 31.52 22.93 23.77
N GLN A 40 32.00 24.15 23.99
CA GLN A 40 31.53 25.01 25.06
C GLN A 40 30.09 25.41 24.74
N GLN A 41 29.17 24.83 25.50
CA GLN A 41 27.93 25.48 25.95
C GLN A 41 27.00 26.04 24.85
N GLN A 42 26.59 25.19 23.92
CA GLN A 42 25.26 25.31 23.34
C GLN A 42 24.32 24.46 24.19
N GLN A 43 23.91 24.98 25.35
CA GLN A 43 23.09 24.22 26.31
C GLN A 43 21.76 23.75 25.66
N TYR A 44 21.28 24.46 24.62
CA TYR A 44 20.12 24.06 23.82
C TYR A 44 20.24 24.55 22.37
N PRO A 45 20.98 23.87 21.48
CA PRO A 45 21.18 24.31 20.09
C PRO A 45 19.87 24.31 19.29
N TRP A 46 18.81 23.71 19.81
CA TRP A 46 17.50 23.71 19.18
C TRP A 46 16.71 25.00 19.42
N LYS A 47 16.96 25.76 20.50
CA LYS A 47 16.23 27.02 20.79
C LYS A 47 16.54 28.08 19.73
N GLU A 48 17.81 28.31 19.46
CA GLU A 48 18.26 29.24 18.41
C GLU A 48 17.75 28.84 17.02
N LYS A 49 17.79 27.54 16.70
CA LYS A 49 17.25 27.02 15.43
C LYS A 49 15.74 27.22 15.37
N LEU A 50 15.02 27.04 16.48
CA LEU A 50 13.57 27.19 16.54
C LEU A 50 13.15 28.65 16.38
N GLU A 51 13.88 29.59 17.01
CA GLU A 51 13.69 31.03 16.81
C GLU A 51 13.94 31.44 15.37
N ARG A 52 15.07 31.02 14.78
CA ARG A 52 15.42 31.30 13.38
C ARG A 52 14.32 30.90 12.41
N PHE A 53 13.69 29.75 12.65
CA PHE A 53 12.72 29.18 11.74
C PHE A 53 11.27 29.35 12.18
N LYS A 54 10.98 30.03 13.30
CA LYS A 54 9.62 30.19 13.85
C LYS A 54 8.61 30.71 12.82
N GLY A 55 9.03 31.69 12.02
CA GLY A 55 8.21 32.27 10.94
C GLY A 55 7.93 31.29 9.80
N GLU A 56 8.81 30.33 9.54
CA GLU A 56 8.57 29.27 8.55
C GLU A 56 7.79 28.10 9.13
N LEU A 57 8.01 27.75 10.40
CA LEU A 57 7.26 26.69 11.05
C LEU A 57 5.77 26.98 11.05
N SER A 58 5.42 28.26 11.24
CA SER A 58 4.05 28.78 11.24
C SER A 58 3.35 28.71 9.89
N LYS A 59 4.07 28.62 8.76
CA LYS A 59 3.49 28.54 7.40
C LYS A 59 2.93 27.14 7.06
N GLY A 60 3.08 26.17 7.96
CA GLY A 60 2.63 24.79 7.78
C GLY A 60 3.74 23.83 7.35
N VAL A 61 3.40 22.55 7.12
CA VAL A 61 4.39 21.48 6.88
C VAL A 61 4.79 21.35 5.41
N TRP A 62 3.88 21.61 4.47
CA TRP A 62 4.03 21.23 3.05
C TRP A 62 4.26 22.42 2.11
N GLY A 63 4.39 23.62 2.67
CA GLY A 63 4.46 24.86 1.92
C GLY A 63 3.21 25.70 2.16
N TYR A 64 3.16 26.83 1.48
CA TYR A 64 2.04 27.75 1.57
C TYR A 64 1.59 28.16 0.17
N TRP A 65 0.29 28.38 0.03
CA TRP A 65 -0.28 28.96 -1.18
C TRP A 65 0.01 30.45 -1.19
N HIS A 66 0.64 30.95 -2.25
CA HIS A 66 0.91 32.36 -2.41
C HIS A 66 0.88 32.75 -3.87
N LEU A 67 0.05 33.76 -4.20
CA LEU A 67 -0.07 34.32 -5.55
C LEU A 67 -0.27 33.25 -6.64
N GLY A 68 -1.17 32.29 -6.39
CA GLY A 68 -1.55 31.27 -7.38
C GLY A 68 -0.55 30.13 -7.55
N ALA A 69 0.52 30.08 -6.74
CA ALA A 69 1.49 29.00 -6.76
C ALA A 69 1.69 28.39 -5.36
N TRP A 70 2.00 27.09 -5.34
CA TRP A 70 2.44 26.42 -4.13
C TRP A 70 3.93 26.73 -3.91
N LYS A 71 4.26 27.51 -2.86
CA LYS A 71 5.64 27.85 -2.51
C LYS A 71 6.18 26.85 -1.48
N PRO A 72 7.37 26.24 -1.72
CA PRO A 72 7.98 25.37 -0.72
C PRO A 72 8.46 26.18 0.49
N LEU A 73 8.62 25.52 1.63
CA LEU A 73 9.30 26.11 2.80
C LEU A 73 10.81 26.19 2.54
N ALA A 74 11.51 27.13 3.19
CA ALA A 74 12.97 27.16 3.11
C ALA A 74 13.60 26.06 4.00
N LEU A 75 12.88 25.65 5.04
CA LEU A 75 13.16 24.44 5.80
C LEU A 75 12.76 23.17 5.06
N SER A 76 13.74 22.32 4.81
CA SER A 76 13.46 20.96 4.36
C SER A 76 12.78 20.13 5.45
N ALA A 77 11.89 19.22 5.05
CA ALA A 77 11.20 18.30 5.96
C ALA A 77 12.18 17.52 6.84
N ARG A 78 13.36 17.16 6.32
CA ARG A 78 14.41 16.48 7.08
C ARG A 78 14.98 17.35 8.21
N LYS A 79 15.25 18.63 7.93
CA LYS A 79 15.73 19.58 8.95
C LYS A 79 14.64 19.82 10.01
N ARG A 80 13.38 19.98 9.59
CA ARG A 80 12.22 20.09 10.49
C ARG A 80 12.11 18.87 11.42
N ALA A 81 12.22 17.64 10.90
CA ALA A 81 12.13 16.43 11.71
C ALA A 81 13.29 16.29 12.72
N ARG A 82 14.51 16.74 12.36
CA ARG A 82 15.63 16.79 13.32
C ARG A 82 15.35 17.77 14.45
N LEU A 83 14.86 18.97 14.14
CA LEU A 83 14.46 19.97 15.15
C LEU A 83 13.36 19.42 16.06
N ARG A 84 12.32 18.83 15.47
CA ARG A 84 11.24 18.18 16.24
C ARG A 84 11.78 17.11 17.18
N LYS A 85 12.73 16.29 16.72
CA LYS A 85 13.39 15.27 17.55
C LYS A 85 14.18 15.91 18.70
N GLU A 86 14.96 16.95 18.44
CA GLU A 86 15.73 17.67 19.47
C GLU A 86 14.81 18.28 20.55
N VAL A 87 13.70 18.91 20.14
CA VAL A 87 12.70 19.52 21.05
C VAL A 87 11.97 18.48 21.89
N LEU A 88 11.46 17.41 21.26
CA LEU A 88 10.76 16.35 21.97
C LEU A 88 11.67 15.58 22.94
N LEU A 89 12.96 15.41 22.60
CA LEU A 89 13.94 14.81 23.51
C LEU A 89 14.25 15.70 24.71
N ALA A 90 14.14 17.02 24.57
CA ALA A 90 14.26 17.96 25.68
C ALA A 90 12.99 18.00 26.56
N GLY A 91 11.92 17.29 26.17
CA GLY A 91 10.66 17.23 26.91
C GLY A 91 9.70 18.39 26.63
N GLU A 92 10.00 19.25 25.64
CA GLU A 92 9.10 20.33 25.24
C GLU A 92 8.09 19.87 24.18
N ASP A 93 6.94 20.56 24.12
CA ASP A 93 5.86 20.24 23.18
C ASP A 93 6.11 20.83 21.78
N TRP A 94 5.56 20.18 20.75
CA TRP A 94 5.72 20.59 19.35
C TRP A 94 4.36 20.99 18.72
N PRO A 95 4.00 22.29 18.75
CA PRO A 95 2.67 22.76 18.31
C PRO A 95 2.55 23.00 16.80
N TYR A 96 3.64 22.96 16.03
CA TYR A 96 3.67 23.42 14.64
C TYR A 96 3.19 22.40 13.59
N ASP A 97 2.98 21.16 13.97
CA ASP A 97 2.58 20.09 13.04
C ASP A 97 1.11 19.71 13.28
N PRO A 98 0.28 19.62 12.22
CA PRO A 98 -1.11 19.18 12.36
C PRO A 98 -1.17 17.72 12.80
N ALA A 99 -2.23 17.38 13.54
CA ALA A 99 -2.49 16.02 13.99
C ALA A 99 -2.65 15.06 12.80
N ARG A 100 -2.26 13.80 13.00
CA ARG A 100 -2.36 12.77 11.97
C ARG A 100 -3.83 12.49 11.64
N LYS A 101 -4.18 12.54 10.35
CA LYS A 101 -5.53 12.20 9.87
C LYS A 101 -5.86 10.72 10.13
N GLU A 102 -7.13 10.45 10.33
CA GLU A 102 -7.67 9.09 10.43
C GLU A 102 -7.40 8.25 9.17
N MET A 103 -7.09 6.96 9.39
CA MET A 103 -6.85 6.00 8.32
C MET A 103 -8.17 5.47 7.72
N ARG A 104 -8.20 5.27 6.39
CA ARG A 104 -9.36 4.67 5.71
C ARG A 104 -9.45 3.16 6.00
N LYS A 105 -10.54 2.74 6.64
CA LYS A 105 -10.77 1.33 7.01
C LYS A 105 -11.60 0.50 5.99
N LYS A 106 -12.14 1.13 4.94
CA LYS A 106 -13.04 0.47 3.98
C LYS A 106 -12.26 -0.42 3.00
N ARG A 107 -12.57 -1.73 2.96
CA ARG A 107 -12.08 -2.67 1.93
C ARG A 107 -12.90 -2.52 0.64
N LYS A 108 -12.25 -2.69 -0.52
CA LYS A 108 -12.90 -2.57 -1.85
C LYS A 108 -13.78 -3.78 -2.19
N GLY A 109 -13.35 -4.98 -1.81
CA GLY A 109 -13.93 -6.25 -2.28
C GLY A 109 -13.55 -6.57 -3.73
N HIS A 110 -13.60 -7.85 -4.10
CA HIS A 110 -13.42 -8.26 -5.50
C HIS A 110 -14.69 -8.00 -6.30
N LYS A 111 -14.53 -7.60 -7.57
CA LYS A 111 -15.68 -7.37 -8.48
C LYS A 111 -16.52 -8.64 -8.66
N CYS A 112 -15.86 -9.80 -8.75
CA CYS A 112 -16.52 -11.09 -8.92
C CYS A 112 -17.50 -11.36 -7.78
N ASP A 113 -17.03 -11.26 -6.53
CA ASP A 113 -17.84 -11.54 -5.33
C ASP A 113 -19.04 -10.61 -5.20
N ARG A 114 -18.87 -9.33 -5.56
CA ARG A 114 -19.95 -8.35 -5.56
C ARG A 114 -21.08 -8.72 -6.52
N VAL A 115 -20.72 -9.23 -7.70
CA VAL A 115 -21.67 -9.54 -8.78
C VAL A 115 -22.16 -11.00 -8.70
N ALA A 116 -21.52 -11.85 -7.89
CA ALA A 116 -21.84 -13.27 -7.81
C ALA A 116 -23.28 -13.51 -7.31
N ALA A 117 -23.75 -12.73 -6.34
CA ALA A 117 -25.13 -12.83 -5.85
C ALA A 117 -26.16 -12.48 -6.94
N GLU A 118 -25.94 -11.37 -7.64
CA GLU A 118 -26.77 -10.90 -8.75
C GLU A 118 -26.85 -11.96 -9.86
N LYS A 119 -25.69 -12.53 -10.26
CA LYS A 119 -25.64 -13.58 -11.27
C LYS A 119 -26.44 -14.82 -10.88
N ARG A 120 -26.35 -15.27 -9.62
CA ARG A 120 -27.14 -16.43 -9.14
C ARG A 120 -28.64 -16.16 -9.18
N ALA A 121 -29.08 -14.95 -8.84
CA ALA A 121 -30.49 -14.57 -8.91
C ALA A 121 -31.00 -14.55 -10.38
N VAL A 122 -30.24 -13.94 -11.29
CA VAL A 122 -30.57 -13.92 -12.73
C VAL A 122 -30.64 -15.33 -13.29
N THR A 123 -29.71 -16.22 -12.92
CA THR A 123 -29.76 -17.62 -13.32
C THR A 123 -31.04 -18.29 -12.84
N ALA A 124 -31.45 -18.09 -11.58
CA ALA A 124 -32.68 -18.69 -11.04
C ALA A 124 -33.94 -18.18 -11.77
N GLU A 125 -34.01 -16.89 -12.10
CA GLU A 125 -35.10 -16.31 -12.88
C GLU A 125 -35.15 -16.85 -14.31
N LEU A 126 -33.99 -17.01 -14.95
CA LEU A 126 -33.90 -17.58 -16.29
C LEU A 126 -34.36 -19.04 -16.32
N MET A 127 -34.02 -19.81 -15.29
CA MET A 127 -34.46 -21.21 -15.17
C MET A 127 -35.98 -21.33 -15.02
N LYS A 128 -36.64 -20.40 -14.32
CA LYS A 128 -38.11 -20.37 -14.25
C LYS A 128 -38.76 -20.10 -15.61
N LYS A 129 -38.11 -19.30 -16.47
CA LYS A 129 -38.57 -18.98 -17.83
C LYS A 129 -38.24 -20.06 -18.86
N MET A 130 -37.42 -21.05 -18.49
CA MET A 130 -36.95 -22.10 -19.39
C MET A 130 -38.08 -22.87 -20.10
N PRO A 131 -39.15 -23.31 -19.40
CA PRO A 131 -40.22 -24.06 -20.06
C PRO A 131 -40.91 -23.26 -21.16
N GLN A 132 -41.17 -21.98 -20.91
CA GLN A 132 -41.77 -21.09 -21.90
C GLN A 132 -40.85 -20.89 -23.11
N MET A 133 -39.56 -20.63 -22.86
CA MET A 133 -38.58 -20.47 -23.94
C MET A 133 -38.45 -21.71 -24.84
N LEU A 134 -38.58 -22.91 -24.26
CA LEU A 134 -38.57 -24.16 -25.03
C LEU A 134 -39.81 -24.30 -25.91
N LEU A 135 -40.99 -23.94 -25.40
CA LEU A 135 -42.22 -23.94 -26.19
C LEU A 135 -42.15 -22.92 -27.34
N ASP A 136 -41.65 -21.72 -27.07
CA ASP A 136 -41.48 -20.68 -28.08
C ASP A 136 -40.48 -21.11 -29.16
N TYR A 137 -39.39 -21.81 -28.80
CA TYR A 137 -38.45 -22.35 -29.77
C TYR A 137 -39.07 -23.44 -30.63
N LYS A 138 -39.81 -24.39 -30.01
CA LYS A 138 -40.51 -25.45 -30.73
C LYS A 138 -41.53 -24.88 -31.70
N LYS A 139 -42.32 -23.90 -31.27
CA LYS A 139 -43.32 -23.19 -32.09
C LYS A 139 -42.67 -22.55 -33.31
N ARG A 140 -41.60 -21.77 -33.13
CA ARG A 140 -40.86 -21.13 -34.26
C ARG A 140 -40.30 -22.14 -35.25
N ARG A 141 -39.75 -23.26 -34.77
CA ARG A 141 -39.24 -24.34 -35.64
C ARG A 141 -40.36 -24.99 -36.44
N TRP A 142 -41.52 -25.18 -35.82
CA TRP A 142 -42.66 -25.80 -36.45
C TRP A 142 -43.32 -24.89 -37.50
N GLU A 143 -43.52 -23.61 -37.18
CA GLU A 143 -44.02 -22.60 -38.12
C GLU A 143 -43.10 -22.44 -39.34
N LYS A 144 -41.78 -22.44 -39.13
CA LYS A 144 -40.81 -22.42 -40.22
C LYS A 144 -40.97 -23.63 -41.15
N LYS A 145 -41.13 -24.82 -40.57
CA LYS A 145 -41.33 -26.06 -41.34
C LYS A 145 -42.63 -26.02 -42.14
N MET A 146 -43.74 -25.60 -41.52
CA MET A 146 -45.03 -25.47 -42.22
C MET A 146 -44.94 -24.52 -43.41
N LYS A 147 -44.29 -23.35 -43.22
CA LYS A 147 -44.09 -22.38 -44.30
C LYS A 147 -43.23 -22.92 -45.45
N GLU A 148 -42.20 -23.72 -45.16
CA GLU A 148 -41.37 -24.39 -46.18
C GLU A 148 -42.13 -25.49 -46.92
N GLU A 149 -43.07 -26.18 -46.26
CA GLU A 149 -43.94 -27.17 -46.90
C GLU A 149 -45.04 -26.53 -47.74
N GLU A 150 -45.57 -25.39 -47.32
CA GLU A 150 -46.53 -24.58 -48.09
C GLU A 150 -45.88 -24.01 -49.35
N SER A 151 -44.69 -23.37 -49.23
CA SER A 151 -44.00 -22.83 -50.40
C SER A 151 -43.68 -23.90 -51.45
N LYS A 152 -43.33 -25.12 -51.01
CA LYS A 152 -43.07 -26.24 -51.94
C LYS A 152 -44.31 -26.74 -52.67
N LYS A 153 -45.50 -26.60 -52.08
CA LYS A 153 -46.77 -26.98 -52.72
C LYS A 153 -47.30 -25.93 -53.67
N ASP A 154 -46.94 -24.65 -53.46
CA ASP A 154 -47.29 -23.57 -54.37
C ASP A 154 -46.36 -23.53 -55.60
N ASP A 155 -45.16 -24.12 -55.49
CA ASP A 155 -44.14 -24.19 -56.56
C ASP A 155 -44.23 -25.48 -57.42
N ASP A 156 -45.01 -26.50 -57.02
CA ASP A 156 -45.29 -27.76 -57.76
C ASP A 156 -46.66 -27.71 -58.49
#